data_AF-A0A257GYW6-F1
#
_entry.id   AF-A0A257GYW6-F1
#
_cell.length_a   1.000
_cell.length_b   1.000
_cell.length_c   1.000
_cell.angle_alpha   90.00
_cell.angle_beta   90.00
_cell.angle_gamma   90.00
#
_symmetry.space_group_name_H-M   'P 1'
#
loop_
_entity.id
_entity.type
_entity.pdbx_description
1 polymer ?
#
loop_
_entity_poly.entity_id
_entity_poly.type
_entity_poly.pdbx_seq_one_letter_code
_entity_poly.pdbx_strand_id
1 'polypeptide(L)'
;KVVREIGLRLKFLNDVGLNYLSLDRSAETLSGGESQRIRLASQIGSGLTGVMYVLDEPSIGLHQRDNDRLIDTLKHLRDIGNSVLVVEHDEDMMRAADHIIDMGLGAGIHGGRVIAQGNFEQVKANTQSLTGQYLAQTLQIAVPKHRTPWLPTVAPKPGDADRFKSRFAPSPAAERRAEREARHLATQGDLQTLRVVGATGHNLKNVTVDFPVGLLTCVTGVSGSGKSTLVNDTLYAAVARTIYRAHEEPAAHEAIEGIEHFDKVINVDQSPIGRTPRSNPATYTGLFTPIRELMAEVPTARERGYGPGRFSFNVAGGRCEACQGDGMVKVEMHFLPDVYVPCDVCAGMRYNRETLEVLYKGKNIAQILNLTVEAAYEFLQAVPTIARKLQTLLDVGLSYIKLGQAATTLSGGEAQRVKLALELSKRDTGRTLYILDEPTTGLHFADIDLLLKVLHQLRDAGNTIVVIEHNLDVIKTADWLIDMGPEGGSGGGTVLGVGTPEAIAALPGSHTGKYLARLL
;
A
#
# COMPACT_ATOMS: atom_id res chain seq x y z
N LYS A 1 -30.52 -27.35 20.66
CA LYS A 1 -30.26 -27.18 19.20
C LYS A 1 -29.73 -25.78 18.88
N VAL A 2 -30.46 -24.71 19.19
CA VAL A 2 -30.05 -23.31 18.93
C VAL A 2 -28.72 -22.94 19.59
N VAL A 3 -28.53 -23.24 20.88
CA VAL A 3 -27.27 -22.95 21.59
C VAL A 3 -26.06 -23.65 20.95
N ARG A 4 -26.24 -24.87 20.45
CA ARG A 4 -25.19 -25.62 19.73
C ARG A 4 -24.84 -24.95 18.41
N GLU A 5 -25.84 -24.49 17.66
CA GLU A 5 -25.65 -23.76 16.40
C GLU A 5 -24.91 -22.43 16.65
N ILE A 6 -25.30 -21.68 17.68
CA ILE A 6 -24.62 -20.44 18.08
C ILE A 6 -23.16 -20.73 18.43
N GLY A 7 -22.90 -21.74 19.27
CA GLY A 7 -21.54 -22.13 19.65
C GLY A 7 -20.67 -22.52 18.46
N LEU A 8 -21.23 -23.24 17.47
CA LEU A 8 -20.52 -23.58 16.24
C LEU A 8 -20.19 -22.34 15.39
N ARG A 9 -21.15 -21.43 15.19
CA ARG A 9 -20.91 -20.20 14.41
C ARG A 9 -19.88 -19.28 15.06
N LEU A 10 -19.93 -19.15 16.38
CA LEU A 10 -18.92 -18.39 17.14
C LEU A 10 -17.54 -19.05 17.02
N LYS A 11 -17.47 -20.39 17.04
CA LYS A 11 -16.22 -21.10 16.81
C LYS A 11 -15.65 -20.79 15.42
N PHE A 12 -16.46 -20.80 14.36
CA PHE A 12 -15.98 -20.49 13.02
C PHE A 12 -15.42 -19.07 12.90
N LEU A 13 -16.04 -18.08 13.56
CA LEU A 13 -15.48 -16.72 13.63
C LEU A 13 -14.12 -16.70 14.33
N ASN A 14 -13.95 -17.49 15.40
CA ASN A 14 -12.67 -17.60 16.10
C ASN A 14 -11.60 -18.33 15.27
N ASP A 15 -11.99 -19.37 14.53
CA ASP A 15 -11.10 -20.16 13.68
C ASP A 15 -10.52 -19.31 12.52
N VAL A 16 -11.30 -18.34 12.02
CA VAL A 16 -10.81 -17.32 11.05
C VAL A 16 -10.20 -16.07 11.72
N GLY A 17 -9.87 -16.13 13.01
CA GLY A 17 -9.14 -15.05 13.70
C GLY A 17 -9.93 -13.78 13.98
N LEU A 18 -11.27 -13.85 14.06
CA LEU A 18 -12.15 -12.70 14.34
C LEU A 18 -12.71 -12.68 15.77
N ASN A 19 -12.06 -13.39 16.69
CA ASN A 19 -12.48 -13.53 18.10
C ASN A 19 -12.45 -12.20 18.89
N TYR A 20 -11.85 -11.14 18.34
CA TYR A 20 -11.77 -9.82 18.97
C TYR A 20 -12.94 -8.90 18.62
N LEU A 21 -13.74 -9.24 17.60
CA LEU A 21 -14.87 -8.42 17.17
C LEU A 21 -16.09 -8.67 18.07
N SER A 22 -16.83 -7.59 18.33
CA SER A 22 -18.14 -7.69 18.97
C SER A 22 -19.23 -7.95 17.93
N LEU A 23 -20.29 -8.67 18.31
CA LEU A 23 -21.38 -9.03 17.39
C LEU A 23 -22.23 -7.84 16.94
N ASP A 24 -22.18 -6.72 17.67
CA ASP A 24 -22.85 -5.46 17.37
C ASP A 24 -21.99 -4.50 16.53
N ARG A 25 -20.78 -4.90 16.13
CA ARG A 25 -19.90 -4.09 15.28
C ARG A 25 -20.57 -3.82 13.93
N SER A 26 -20.59 -2.54 13.52
CA SER A 26 -21.12 -2.15 12.21
C SER A 26 -20.29 -2.73 11.08
N ALA A 27 -20.96 -3.32 10.10
CA ALA A 27 -20.32 -3.87 8.89
C ALA A 27 -19.58 -2.80 8.07
N GLU A 28 -19.98 -1.52 8.17
CA GLU A 28 -19.33 -0.41 7.46
C GLU A 28 -17.95 -0.06 8.05
N THR A 29 -17.67 -0.51 9.27
CA THR A 29 -16.44 -0.19 10.03
C THR A 29 -15.45 -1.35 10.05
N LEU A 30 -15.70 -2.38 9.23
CA LEU A 30 -14.82 -3.52 9.05
C LEU A 30 -13.81 -3.25 7.95
N SER A 31 -12.58 -3.70 8.15
CA SER A 31 -11.59 -3.79 7.09
C SER A 31 -12.03 -4.78 5.99
N GLY A 32 -11.36 -4.71 4.83
CA GLY A 32 -11.59 -5.64 3.72
C GLY A 32 -11.36 -7.10 4.14
N GLY A 33 -10.24 -7.37 4.81
CA GLY A 33 -9.90 -8.71 5.31
C GLY A 33 -10.87 -9.23 6.37
N GLU A 34 -11.34 -8.38 7.29
CA GLU A 34 -12.38 -8.78 8.27
C GLU A 34 -13.69 -9.16 7.58
N SER A 35 -14.16 -8.33 6.64
CA SER A 35 -15.38 -8.59 5.88
C SER A 35 -15.29 -9.90 5.09
N GLN A 36 -14.14 -10.17 4.48
CA GLN A 36 -13.87 -11.40 3.76
C GLN A 36 -13.90 -12.62 4.67
N ARG A 37 -13.24 -12.55 5.84
CA ARG A 37 -13.22 -13.66 6.81
C ARG A 37 -14.58 -13.91 7.45
N ILE A 38 -15.40 -12.89 7.68
CA ILE A 38 -16.81 -13.08 8.09
C ILE A 38 -17.58 -13.86 7.04
N ARG A 39 -17.40 -13.52 5.75
CA ARG A 39 -18.04 -14.25 4.65
C ARG A 39 -17.56 -15.70 4.61
N LEU A 40 -16.26 -15.95 4.79
CA LEU A 40 -15.70 -17.29 4.87
C LEU A 40 -16.29 -18.11 6.03
N ALA A 41 -16.33 -17.56 7.23
CA ALA A 41 -16.94 -18.22 8.41
C ALA A 41 -18.42 -18.57 8.17
N SER A 42 -19.17 -17.68 7.51
CA SER A 42 -20.57 -17.93 7.13
C SER A 42 -20.70 -19.09 6.14
N GLN A 43 -19.79 -19.18 5.15
CA GLN A 43 -19.78 -20.27 4.18
C GLN A 43 -19.43 -21.62 4.83
N ILE A 44 -18.45 -21.66 5.73
CA ILE A 44 -18.11 -22.89 6.47
C ILE A 44 -19.30 -23.36 7.30
N GLY A 45 -20.01 -22.42 7.96
CA GLY A 45 -21.20 -22.73 8.74
C GLY A 45 -22.39 -23.26 7.93
N SER A 46 -22.38 -23.12 6.60
CA SER A 46 -23.42 -23.69 5.74
C SER A 46 -23.29 -25.21 5.55
N GLY A 47 -22.09 -25.77 5.76
CA GLY A 47 -21.83 -27.21 5.61
C GLY A 47 -22.03 -27.75 4.19
N LEU A 48 -21.91 -26.88 3.17
CA LEU A 48 -22.06 -27.28 1.78
C LEU A 48 -20.91 -28.22 1.35
N THR A 49 -21.22 -29.15 0.45
CA THR A 49 -20.29 -30.12 -0.13
C THR A 49 -20.43 -30.10 -1.66
N GLY A 50 -19.37 -30.44 -2.40
CA GLY A 50 -19.35 -30.38 -3.86
C GLY A 50 -19.30 -28.95 -4.43
N VAL A 51 -18.93 -27.97 -3.62
CA VAL A 51 -18.81 -26.55 -4.02
C VAL A 51 -17.36 -26.24 -4.38
N MET A 52 -17.16 -25.35 -5.36
CA MET A 52 -15.87 -24.74 -5.65
C MET A 52 -15.82 -23.36 -5.00
N TYR A 53 -14.97 -23.20 -3.99
CA TYR A 53 -14.68 -21.94 -3.34
C TYR A 53 -13.49 -21.28 -4.04
N VAL A 54 -13.65 -20.02 -4.43
CA VAL A 54 -12.56 -19.18 -4.95
C VAL A 54 -12.33 -18.06 -3.96
N LEU A 55 -11.16 -18.02 -3.34
CA LEU A 55 -10.76 -17.04 -2.34
C LEU A 55 -9.63 -16.18 -2.89
N ASP A 56 -9.73 -14.88 -2.63
CA ASP A 56 -8.76 -13.88 -3.08
C ASP A 56 -8.01 -13.33 -1.87
N GLU A 57 -6.83 -13.87 -1.57
CA GLU A 57 -5.95 -13.48 -0.46
C GLU A 57 -6.61 -13.47 0.94
N PRO A 58 -7.10 -14.63 1.44
CA PRO A 58 -7.77 -14.68 2.73
C PRO A 58 -6.86 -14.34 3.93
N SER A 59 -5.53 -14.31 3.77
CA SER A 59 -4.57 -13.91 4.79
C SER A 59 -4.44 -12.39 4.99
N ILE A 60 -5.08 -11.55 4.16
CA ILE A 60 -4.98 -10.08 4.26
C ILE A 60 -5.29 -9.58 5.68
N GLY A 61 -4.40 -8.75 6.24
CA GLY A 61 -4.55 -8.19 7.59
C GLY A 61 -4.57 -9.22 8.71
N LEU A 62 -4.07 -10.44 8.45
CA LEU A 62 -3.92 -11.50 9.44
C LEU A 62 -2.45 -11.58 9.89
N HIS A 63 -2.24 -11.69 11.19
CA HIS A 63 -0.91 -11.88 11.75
C HIS A 63 -0.44 -13.33 11.55
N GLN A 64 0.87 -13.58 11.36
CA GLN A 64 1.42 -14.92 11.08
C GLN A 64 0.97 -16.00 12.08
N ARG A 65 0.81 -15.60 13.34
CA ARG A 65 0.26 -16.47 14.41
C ARG A 65 -1.10 -17.10 14.06
N ASP A 66 -1.99 -16.34 13.43
CA ASP A 66 -3.35 -16.78 13.15
C ASP A 66 -3.46 -17.43 11.76
N ASN A 67 -2.40 -17.37 10.95
CA ASN A 67 -2.34 -17.96 9.61
C ASN A 67 -2.47 -19.49 9.63
N ASP A 68 -1.84 -20.16 10.60
CA ASP A 68 -1.99 -21.62 10.79
C ASP A 68 -3.46 -22.04 10.96
N ARG A 69 -4.25 -21.24 11.69
CA ARG A 69 -5.68 -21.52 11.92
C ARG A 69 -6.51 -21.35 10.64
N LEU A 70 -6.18 -20.34 9.84
CA LEU A 70 -6.82 -20.11 8.54
C LEU A 70 -6.51 -21.29 7.60
N ILE A 71 -5.25 -21.73 7.53
CA ILE A 71 -4.83 -22.89 6.74
C ILE A 71 -5.60 -24.14 7.16
N ASP A 72 -5.70 -24.42 8.47
CA ASP A 72 -6.45 -25.57 8.99
C ASP A 72 -7.95 -25.49 8.64
N THR A 73 -8.50 -24.29 8.68
CA THR A 73 -9.89 -24.03 8.29
C THR A 73 -10.13 -24.30 6.79
N LEU A 74 -9.20 -23.88 5.93
CA LEU A 74 -9.27 -24.14 4.48
C LEU A 74 -9.10 -25.62 4.16
N LYS A 75 -8.19 -26.32 4.86
CA LYS A 75 -8.04 -27.78 4.76
C LYS A 75 -9.31 -28.48 5.19
N HIS A 76 -9.94 -28.06 6.28
CA HIS A 76 -11.23 -28.61 6.70
C HIS A 76 -12.31 -28.41 5.63
N LEU A 77 -12.40 -27.22 5.03
CA LEU A 77 -13.35 -26.91 3.97
C LEU A 77 -13.15 -27.82 2.74
N ARG A 78 -11.89 -28.10 2.37
CA ARG A 78 -11.52 -29.08 1.34
C ARG A 78 -11.93 -30.50 1.74
N ASP A 79 -11.59 -30.94 2.95
CA ASP A 79 -11.74 -32.31 3.42
C ASP A 79 -13.21 -32.74 3.57
N ILE A 80 -14.14 -31.79 3.74
CA ILE A 80 -15.59 -32.08 3.69
C ILE A 80 -16.13 -32.28 2.26
N GLY A 81 -15.26 -32.29 1.24
CA GLY A 81 -15.62 -32.62 -0.14
C GLY A 81 -15.83 -31.41 -1.04
N ASN A 82 -15.10 -30.31 -0.81
CA ASN A 82 -15.12 -29.12 -1.67
C ASN A 82 -13.78 -28.93 -2.37
N SER A 83 -13.80 -28.17 -3.47
CA SER A 83 -12.58 -27.65 -4.11
C SER A 83 -12.33 -26.23 -3.59
N VAL A 84 -11.11 -25.96 -3.12
CA VAL A 84 -10.73 -24.64 -2.60
C VAL A 84 -9.59 -24.09 -3.46
N LEU A 85 -9.90 -23.06 -4.26
CA LEU A 85 -8.94 -22.32 -5.06
C LEU A 85 -8.62 -21.02 -4.34
N VAL A 86 -7.34 -20.77 -4.06
CA VAL A 86 -6.88 -19.60 -3.32
C VAL A 86 -5.86 -18.86 -4.16
N VAL A 87 -6.07 -17.55 -4.35
CA VAL A 87 -5.04 -16.61 -4.81
C VAL A 87 -4.32 -16.11 -3.58
N GLU A 88 -3.00 -16.32 -3.48
CA GLU A 88 -2.22 -15.97 -2.28
C GLU A 88 -0.77 -15.62 -2.63
N HIS A 89 -0.15 -14.89 -1.71
CA HIS A 89 1.26 -14.52 -1.74
C HIS A 89 2.02 -15.00 -0.50
N ASP A 90 1.32 -15.48 0.54
CA ASP A 90 1.93 -15.98 1.77
C ASP A 90 2.64 -17.35 1.57
N GLU A 91 3.87 -17.45 2.10
CA GLU A 91 4.70 -18.66 1.97
C GLU A 91 4.10 -19.87 2.71
N ASP A 92 3.52 -19.68 3.90
CA ASP A 92 2.99 -20.77 4.71
C ASP A 92 1.75 -21.39 4.03
N MET A 93 0.90 -20.58 3.41
CA MET A 93 -0.22 -21.05 2.59
C MET A 93 0.29 -21.82 1.36
N MET A 94 1.29 -21.30 0.64
CA MET A 94 1.88 -22.01 -0.50
C MET A 94 2.45 -23.37 -0.07
N ARG A 95 3.14 -23.41 1.06
CA ARG A 95 3.71 -24.64 1.64
C ARG A 95 2.64 -25.65 2.03
N ALA A 96 1.49 -25.18 2.50
CA ALA A 96 0.36 -26.02 2.90
C ALA A 96 -0.54 -26.48 1.74
N ALA A 97 -0.39 -25.88 0.56
CA ALA A 97 -1.20 -26.19 -0.62
C ALA A 97 -0.89 -27.57 -1.20
N ASP A 98 -1.94 -28.29 -1.61
CA ASP A 98 -1.80 -29.58 -2.30
C ASP A 98 -1.25 -29.39 -3.72
N HIS A 99 -1.61 -28.28 -4.35
CA HIS A 99 -1.24 -27.91 -5.71
C HIS A 99 -1.11 -26.40 -5.82
N ILE A 100 -0.03 -25.95 -6.44
CA ILE A 100 0.30 -24.55 -6.69
C ILE A 100 0.35 -24.34 -8.20
N ILE A 101 -0.24 -23.24 -8.67
CA ILE A 101 -0.16 -22.76 -10.04
C ILE A 101 0.49 -21.39 -10.00
N ASP A 102 1.70 -21.29 -10.54
CA ASP A 102 2.45 -20.04 -10.62
C ASP A 102 2.19 -19.35 -11.96
N MET A 103 1.71 -18.11 -11.90
CA MET A 103 1.37 -17.28 -13.05
C MET A 103 2.48 -16.25 -13.30
N GLY A 104 2.94 -16.09 -14.53
CA GLY A 104 4.06 -15.18 -14.84
C GLY A 104 4.32 -14.97 -16.33
N LEU A 105 5.48 -14.44 -16.75
CA LEU A 105 6.69 -14.10 -15.96
C LEU A 105 6.63 -12.72 -15.26
N GLY A 106 5.65 -11.89 -15.61
CA GLY A 106 5.41 -10.58 -14.98
C GLY A 106 3.92 -10.24 -14.99
N ALA A 107 3.59 -8.97 -14.77
CA ALA A 107 2.21 -8.50 -14.73
C ALA A 107 1.70 -7.97 -16.08
N GLY A 108 0.37 -7.88 -16.23
CA GLY A 108 -0.33 -7.42 -17.43
C GLY A 108 0.09 -8.16 -18.70
N ILE A 109 0.60 -7.43 -19.71
CA ILE A 109 0.94 -8.01 -21.02
C ILE A 109 2.09 -9.02 -20.97
N HIS A 110 2.91 -8.96 -19.92
CA HIS A 110 4.04 -9.87 -19.68
C HIS A 110 3.65 -11.10 -18.85
N GLY A 111 2.39 -11.18 -18.42
CA GLY A 111 1.82 -12.27 -17.63
C GLY A 111 0.91 -13.20 -18.42
N GLY A 112 -0.04 -13.82 -17.72
CA GLY A 112 -1.09 -14.65 -18.33
C GLY A 112 -0.64 -16.02 -18.80
N ARG A 113 0.52 -16.50 -18.33
CA ARG A 113 1.04 -17.85 -18.63
C ARG A 113 1.30 -18.60 -17.33
N VAL A 114 1.03 -19.91 -17.34
CA VAL A 114 1.45 -20.81 -16.27
C VAL A 114 2.93 -21.11 -16.44
N ILE A 115 3.75 -20.70 -15.46
CA ILE A 115 5.21 -20.88 -15.49
C ILE A 115 5.62 -22.16 -14.77
N ALA A 116 4.95 -22.46 -13.66
CA ALA A 116 5.11 -23.68 -12.91
C ALA A 116 3.74 -24.17 -12.41
N GLN A 117 3.59 -25.48 -12.32
CA GLN A 117 2.43 -26.11 -11.68
C GLN A 117 2.87 -27.42 -11.02
N GLY A 118 2.38 -27.70 -9.83
CA GLY A 118 2.79 -28.88 -9.07
C GLY A 118 2.63 -28.70 -7.57
N ASN A 119 3.25 -29.57 -6.79
CA ASN A 119 3.36 -29.37 -5.34
C ASN A 119 4.43 -28.31 -5.01
N PHE A 120 4.53 -27.95 -3.73
CA PHE A 120 5.48 -26.96 -3.22
C PHE A 120 6.93 -27.21 -3.68
N GLU A 121 7.43 -28.44 -3.52
CA GLU A 121 8.82 -28.77 -3.90
C GLU A 121 9.05 -28.70 -5.41
N GLN A 122 8.05 -29.05 -6.23
CA GLN A 122 8.13 -28.93 -7.69
C GLN A 122 8.19 -27.48 -8.16
N VAL A 123 7.36 -26.60 -7.59
CA VAL A 123 7.38 -25.16 -7.92
C VAL A 123 8.67 -24.50 -7.42
N LYS A 124 9.09 -24.81 -6.18
CA LYS A 124 10.35 -24.34 -5.60
C LYS A 124 11.57 -24.73 -6.43
N ALA A 125 11.59 -25.93 -7.01
CA ALA A 125 12.71 -26.38 -7.85
C ALA A 125 12.74 -25.73 -9.26
N ASN A 126 11.66 -25.04 -9.68
CA ASN A 126 11.58 -24.46 -11.00
C ASN A 126 12.29 -23.09 -11.05
N THR A 127 13.45 -23.03 -11.68
CA THR A 127 14.25 -21.80 -11.80
C THR A 127 13.64 -20.74 -12.72
N GLN A 128 12.65 -21.07 -13.55
CA GLN A 128 11.93 -20.08 -14.36
C GLN A 128 10.79 -19.39 -13.58
N SER A 129 10.33 -20.00 -12.49
CA SER A 129 9.33 -19.43 -11.60
C SER A 129 9.98 -18.39 -10.69
N LEU A 130 9.52 -17.14 -10.77
CA LEU A 130 9.98 -16.09 -9.86
C LEU A 130 9.59 -16.43 -8.42
N THR A 131 8.36 -16.91 -8.23
CA THR A 131 7.88 -17.44 -6.95
C THR A 131 8.79 -18.56 -6.45
N GLY A 132 9.10 -19.55 -7.31
CA GLY A 132 10.01 -20.65 -7.00
C GLY A 132 11.40 -20.19 -6.58
N GLN A 133 11.94 -19.13 -7.19
CA GLN A 133 13.22 -18.54 -6.82
C GLN A 133 13.23 -17.95 -5.39
N TYR A 134 12.12 -17.31 -4.97
CA TYR A 134 11.94 -16.82 -3.60
C TYR A 134 11.72 -17.96 -2.60
N LEU A 135 10.88 -18.94 -2.95
CA LEU A 135 10.66 -20.14 -2.11
C LEU A 135 11.94 -20.98 -1.93
N ALA A 136 12.82 -20.98 -2.93
CA ALA A 136 14.13 -21.62 -2.88
C ALA A 136 15.20 -20.77 -2.18
N GLN A 137 14.88 -19.53 -1.79
CA GLN A 137 15.78 -18.54 -1.21
C GLN A 137 16.97 -18.18 -2.12
N THR A 138 16.84 -18.43 -3.43
CA THR A 138 17.82 -17.95 -4.42
C THR A 138 17.69 -16.44 -4.63
N LEU A 139 16.46 -15.93 -4.54
CA LEU A 139 16.14 -14.52 -4.32
C LEU A 139 15.57 -14.36 -2.91
N GLN A 140 15.90 -13.26 -2.26
CA GLN A 140 15.37 -12.92 -0.94
C GLN A 140 15.49 -11.41 -0.69
N ILE A 141 14.55 -10.89 0.09
CA ILE A 141 14.66 -9.53 0.65
C ILE A 141 15.68 -9.60 1.78
N ALA A 142 16.82 -8.93 1.60
CA ALA A 142 17.92 -8.99 2.55
C ALA A 142 17.64 -8.17 3.81
N VAL A 143 18.09 -8.68 4.96
CA VAL A 143 18.10 -7.89 6.21
C VAL A 143 19.16 -6.79 6.09
N PRO A 144 18.84 -5.52 6.40
CA PRO A 144 19.82 -4.44 6.40
C PRO A 144 20.98 -4.73 7.36
N LYS A 145 22.23 -4.63 6.87
CA LYS A 145 23.43 -4.84 7.70
C LYS A 145 23.60 -3.78 8.80
N HIS A 146 23.10 -2.59 8.52
CA HIS A 146 23.10 -1.45 9.44
C HIS A 146 21.73 -0.79 9.36
N ARG A 147 21.14 -0.48 10.51
CA ARG A 147 19.90 0.29 10.62
C ARG A 147 20.23 1.77 10.77
N THR A 148 19.37 2.63 10.24
CA THR A 148 19.55 4.08 10.34
C THR A 148 19.46 4.50 11.80
N PRO A 149 20.45 5.22 12.35
CA PRO A 149 20.44 5.61 13.75
C PRO A 149 19.38 6.68 14.01
N TRP A 150 18.73 6.60 15.17
CA TRP A 150 17.84 7.65 15.65
C TRP A 150 18.63 8.94 15.91
N LEU A 151 18.29 10.00 15.18
CA LEU A 151 18.99 11.28 15.24
C LEU A 151 18.53 12.14 16.43
N PRO A 152 19.44 12.86 17.11
CA PRO A 152 19.06 13.84 18.10
C PRO A 152 18.62 15.16 17.50
N THR A 153 17.94 15.94 18.34
CA THR A 153 17.53 17.30 18.08
C THR A 153 18.77 18.17 18.00
N VAL A 154 19.09 18.63 16.79
CA VAL A 154 20.16 19.61 16.60
C VAL A 154 19.56 20.98 16.89
N ALA A 155 19.79 21.51 18.08
CA ALA A 155 19.47 22.91 18.36
C ALA A 155 20.22 23.78 17.34
N PRO A 156 19.56 24.72 16.63
CA PRO A 156 20.28 25.63 15.75
C PRO A 156 21.29 26.42 16.58
N LYS A 157 22.58 26.36 16.22
CA LYS A 157 23.60 27.19 16.88
C LYS A 157 23.19 28.66 16.72
N PRO A 158 23.19 29.48 17.79
CA PRO A 158 22.95 30.91 17.64
C PRO A 158 23.97 31.49 16.66
N GLY A 159 23.50 31.97 15.50
CA GLY A 159 24.34 32.58 14.45
C GLY A 159 24.52 31.78 13.15
N ASP A 160 23.97 30.56 13.01
CA ASP A 160 24.05 29.83 11.72
C ASP A 160 23.11 30.38 10.63
N ALA A 161 22.18 31.28 10.97
CA ALA A 161 21.33 31.97 10.00
C ALA A 161 22.10 32.93 9.06
N ASP A 162 23.36 33.27 9.39
CA ASP A 162 24.16 34.29 8.68
C ASP A 162 25.46 33.75 8.06
N ARG A 163 25.66 32.43 7.99
CA ARG A 163 26.85 31.86 7.34
C ARG A 163 26.66 31.76 5.83
N PHE A 164 27.36 32.61 5.10
CA PHE A 164 27.50 32.52 3.63
C PHE A 164 27.86 31.09 3.20
N LYS A 165 27.00 30.47 2.38
CA LYS A 165 27.30 29.20 1.72
C LYS A 165 28.50 29.39 0.79
N SER A 166 29.60 28.70 1.10
CA SER A 166 30.78 28.66 0.22
C SER A 166 30.38 28.18 -1.17
N ARG A 167 30.86 28.88 -2.21
CA ARG A 167 30.66 28.49 -3.63
C ARG A 167 31.52 27.30 -4.06
N PHE A 168 32.41 26.81 -3.20
CA PHE A 168 33.31 25.70 -3.48
C PHE A 168 32.82 24.42 -2.83
N ALA A 169 32.94 23.30 -3.56
CA ALA A 169 32.65 21.97 -3.03
C ALA A 169 33.50 21.69 -1.78
N PRO A 170 32.93 21.06 -0.73
CA PRO A 170 33.66 20.75 0.48
C PRO A 170 34.84 19.82 0.18
N SER A 171 35.97 20.05 0.85
CA SER A 171 37.12 19.17 0.71
C SER A 171 36.83 17.79 1.35
N PRO A 172 37.48 16.71 0.92
CA PRO A 172 37.34 15.38 1.54
C PRO A 172 37.70 15.35 3.05
N ALA A 173 38.46 16.33 3.53
CA ALA A 173 38.74 16.51 4.96
C ALA A 173 37.61 17.23 5.70
N ALA A 174 36.93 18.17 5.03
CA ALA A 174 35.75 18.86 5.55
C ALA A 174 34.54 17.91 5.63
N GLU A 175 34.35 17.03 4.64
CA GLU A 175 33.32 15.99 4.66
C GLU A 175 33.51 15.03 5.83
N ARG A 176 34.72 14.47 6.00
CA ARG A 176 35.05 13.58 7.13
C ARG A 176 34.94 14.25 8.50
N ARG A 177 35.23 15.56 8.58
CA ARG A 177 35.06 16.34 9.80
C ARG A 177 33.58 16.60 10.10
N ALA A 178 32.78 16.94 9.08
CA ALA A 178 31.33 17.11 9.22
C ALA A 178 30.66 15.79 9.62
N GLU A 179 31.11 14.65 9.07
CA GLU A 179 30.62 13.32 9.42
C GLU A 179 30.97 12.93 10.87
N ARG A 180 32.18 13.25 11.34
CA ARG A 180 32.58 13.08 12.76
C ARG A 180 31.82 14.02 13.70
N GLU A 181 31.64 15.28 13.32
CA GLU A 181 30.90 16.27 14.12
C GLU A 181 29.41 15.91 14.18
N ALA A 182 28.82 15.40 13.09
CA ALA A 182 27.46 14.86 13.07
C ALA A 182 27.33 13.63 13.98
N ARG A 183 28.29 12.69 13.97
CA ARG A 183 28.29 11.55 14.90
C ARG A 183 28.46 11.97 16.36
N HIS A 184 29.18 13.05 16.64
CA HIS A 184 29.36 13.54 18.01
C HIS A 184 28.14 14.34 18.50
N LEU A 185 27.56 15.20 17.66
CA LEU A 185 26.29 15.87 17.91
C LEU A 185 25.14 14.86 18.04
N ALA A 186 25.23 13.73 17.32
CA ALA A 186 24.33 12.57 17.45
C ALA A 186 24.24 12.02 18.89
N THR A 187 25.23 12.31 19.74
CA THR A 187 25.33 11.79 21.12
C THR A 187 25.00 12.83 22.20
N GLN A 188 24.62 14.06 21.86
CA GLN A 188 24.56 15.18 22.81
C GLN A 188 23.25 15.99 22.83
N GLY A 189 22.12 15.47 22.34
CA GLY A 189 20.81 16.14 22.41
C GLY A 189 19.64 15.18 22.63
N ASP A 190 18.49 15.71 23.03
CA ASP A 190 17.23 14.95 23.11
C ASP A 190 16.85 14.39 21.73
N LEU A 191 16.37 13.15 21.65
CA LEU A 191 16.08 12.49 20.37
C LEU A 191 14.91 13.16 19.63
N GLN A 192 15.02 13.32 18.29
CA GLN A 192 13.91 13.88 17.51
C GLN A 192 12.76 12.89 17.50
N THR A 193 11.66 13.24 18.15
CA THR A 193 10.60 12.29 18.49
C THR A 193 9.24 12.88 18.17
N LEU A 194 8.40 12.08 17.53
CA LEU A 194 6.96 12.31 17.46
C LEU A 194 6.30 11.42 18.51
N ARG A 195 5.70 12.01 19.54
CA ARG A 195 5.20 11.28 20.70
C ARG A 195 3.68 11.31 20.78
N VAL A 196 3.07 10.15 20.92
CA VAL A 196 1.66 10.00 21.31
C VAL A 196 1.60 9.87 22.82
N VAL A 197 0.79 10.68 23.50
CA VAL A 197 0.62 10.64 24.96
C VAL A 197 -0.80 10.26 25.33
N GLY A 198 -0.95 9.23 26.16
CA GLY A 198 -2.21 8.84 26.80
C GLY A 198 -3.35 8.47 25.84
N ALA A 199 -3.05 7.77 24.74
CA ALA A 199 -4.06 7.35 23.78
C ALA A 199 -5.00 6.29 24.38
N THR A 200 -6.31 6.56 24.30
CA THR A 200 -7.40 5.75 24.88
C THR A 200 -8.53 5.46 23.87
N GLY A 201 -8.31 5.79 22.59
CA GLY A 201 -9.24 5.42 21.51
C GLY A 201 -9.52 3.92 21.45
N HIS A 202 -10.79 3.55 21.26
CA HIS A 202 -11.26 2.16 21.19
C HIS A 202 -10.75 1.27 22.32
N ASN A 203 -9.82 0.34 22.04
CA ASN A 203 -9.28 -0.61 23.02
C ASN A 203 -7.91 -0.19 23.57
N LEU A 204 -7.36 0.96 23.19
CA LEU A 204 -6.07 1.45 23.68
C LEU A 204 -6.12 1.72 25.19
N LYS A 205 -5.11 1.25 25.93
CA LYS A 205 -5.04 1.31 27.39
C LYS A 205 -4.06 2.39 27.86
N ASN A 206 -4.41 3.65 27.63
CA ASN A 206 -3.60 4.82 27.98
C ASN A 206 -2.17 4.75 27.41
N VAL A 207 -2.09 4.52 26.11
CA VAL A 207 -0.83 4.25 25.41
C VAL A 207 -0.04 5.54 25.21
N THR A 208 1.19 5.54 25.71
CA THR A 208 2.20 6.58 25.42
C THR A 208 3.37 5.93 24.69
N VAL A 209 3.69 6.42 23.49
CA VAL A 209 4.72 5.82 22.64
C VAL A 209 5.40 6.85 21.74
N ASP A 210 6.69 6.61 21.50
CA ASP A 210 7.60 7.49 20.76
C ASP A 210 7.85 6.92 19.36
N PHE A 211 7.68 7.76 18.34
CA PHE A 211 8.02 7.48 16.95
C PHE A 211 9.29 8.25 16.57
N PRO A 212 10.40 7.56 16.22
CA PRO A 212 11.63 8.21 15.79
C PRO A 212 11.46 9.01 14.48
N VAL A 213 11.89 10.26 14.48
CA VAL A 213 11.90 11.10 13.27
C VAL A 213 13.04 10.68 12.34
N GLY A 214 12.77 10.61 11.03
CA GLY A 214 13.73 10.26 9.99
C GLY A 214 13.96 8.76 9.80
N LEU A 215 13.20 7.90 10.49
CA LEU A 215 13.32 6.44 10.39
C LEU A 215 12.14 5.81 9.67
N LEU A 216 12.35 4.58 9.17
CA LEU A 216 11.25 3.68 8.81
C LEU A 216 10.80 2.92 10.07
N THR A 217 9.71 3.38 10.67
CA THR A 217 9.08 2.76 11.85
C THR A 217 7.95 1.85 11.42
N CYS A 218 7.96 0.60 11.86
CA CYS A 218 6.88 -0.34 11.61
C CYS A 218 6.08 -0.64 12.88
N VAL A 219 4.77 -0.44 12.83
CA VAL A 219 3.83 -0.77 13.89
C VAL A 219 3.27 -2.16 13.61
N THR A 220 3.55 -3.08 14.52
CA THR A 220 3.29 -4.53 14.39
C THR A 220 2.37 -5.02 15.50
N GLY A 221 2.00 -6.30 15.46
CA GLY A 221 1.13 -6.93 16.44
C GLY A 221 -0.13 -7.56 15.84
N VAL A 222 -0.81 -8.39 16.61
CA VAL A 222 -1.94 -9.22 16.14
C VAL A 222 -3.14 -8.40 15.66
N SER A 223 -4.03 -9.00 14.86
CA SER A 223 -5.25 -8.32 14.39
C SER A 223 -6.12 -7.91 15.57
N GLY A 224 -6.64 -6.68 15.53
CA GLY A 224 -7.39 -6.09 16.65
C GLY A 224 -6.55 -5.61 17.85
N SER A 225 -5.22 -5.60 17.79
CA SER A 225 -4.37 -5.12 18.89
C SER A 225 -4.42 -3.60 19.13
N GLY A 226 -4.94 -2.83 18.17
CA GLY A 226 -5.08 -1.36 18.24
C GLY A 226 -4.15 -0.58 17.29
N LYS A 227 -3.46 -1.24 16.34
CA LYS A 227 -2.51 -0.58 15.41
C LYS A 227 -3.13 0.57 14.62
N SER A 228 -4.22 0.32 13.89
CA SER A 228 -4.91 1.34 13.09
C SER A 228 -5.48 2.46 13.95
N THR A 229 -5.96 2.14 15.15
CA THR A 229 -6.44 3.18 16.10
C THR A 229 -5.31 4.08 16.60
N LEU A 230 -4.14 3.51 16.89
CA LEU A 230 -2.98 4.30 17.30
C LEU A 230 -2.44 5.17 16.16
N VAL A 231 -2.32 4.61 14.95
CA VAL A 231 -1.64 5.26 13.83
C VAL A 231 -2.58 6.11 12.98
N ASN A 232 -3.71 5.58 12.53
CA ASN A 232 -4.63 6.30 11.64
C ASN A 232 -5.59 7.18 12.45
N ASP A 233 -6.33 6.58 13.38
CA ASP A 233 -7.42 7.29 14.07
C ASP A 233 -6.89 8.32 15.10
N THR A 234 -5.69 8.10 15.64
CA THR A 234 -5.06 9.00 16.62
C THR A 234 -3.96 9.84 15.99
N LEU A 235 -2.82 9.22 15.62
CA LEU A 235 -1.63 9.96 15.18
C LEU A 235 -1.86 10.75 13.89
N TYR A 236 -2.31 10.10 12.82
CA TYR A 236 -2.56 10.75 11.53
C TYR A 236 -3.60 11.86 11.67
N ALA A 237 -4.77 11.56 12.26
CA ALA A 237 -5.84 12.53 12.42
C ALA A 237 -5.39 13.77 13.22
N ALA A 238 -4.63 13.59 14.31
CA ALA A 238 -4.13 14.70 15.11
C ALA A 238 -3.09 15.56 14.38
N VAL A 239 -2.14 14.93 13.66
CA VAL A 239 -1.13 15.64 12.87
C VAL A 239 -1.80 16.37 11.69
N ALA A 240 -2.72 15.73 10.97
CA ALA A 240 -3.45 16.32 9.85
C ALA A 240 -4.34 17.50 10.30
N ARG A 241 -4.98 17.40 11.47
CA ARG A 241 -5.73 18.51 12.07
C ARG A 241 -4.82 19.69 12.41
N THR A 242 -3.61 19.43 12.90
CA THR A 242 -2.66 20.48 13.27
C THR A 242 -2.05 21.17 12.05
N ILE A 243 -1.57 20.40 11.06
CA ILE A 243 -0.88 20.93 9.88
C ILE A 243 -1.87 21.49 8.84
N TYR A 244 -2.96 20.77 8.57
CA TYR A 244 -3.91 21.12 7.48
C TYR A 244 -5.24 21.69 7.95
N ARG A 245 -5.51 21.74 9.27
CA ARG A 245 -6.83 22.09 9.82
C ARG A 245 -7.94 21.16 9.30
N ALA A 246 -7.61 19.87 9.14
CA ALA A 246 -8.58 18.85 8.77
C ALA A 246 -9.75 18.79 9.78
N HIS A 247 -10.94 18.44 9.29
CA HIS A 247 -12.17 18.38 10.09
C HIS A 247 -12.31 17.09 10.90
N GLU A 248 -11.54 16.06 10.56
CA GLU A 248 -11.59 14.77 11.24
C GLU A 248 -11.15 14.92 12.70
N GLU A 249 -11.96 14.37 13.61
CA GLU A 249 -11.62 14.38 15.03
C GLU A 249 -10.74 13.18 15.36
N PRO A 250 -9.53 13.40 15.91
CA PRO A 250 -8.69 12.30 16.34
C PRO A 250 -9.35 11.54 17.51
N ALA A 251 -9.11 10.23 17.57
CA ALA A 251 -9.52 9.41 18.69
C ALA A 251 -8.91 9.91 20.01
N ALA A 252 -9.53 9.54 21.14
CA ALA A 252 -9.17 10.07 22.46
C ALA A 252 -7.68 9.86 22.79
N HIS A 253 -7.00 10.95 23.13
CA HIS A 253 -5.60 11.01 23.56
C HIS A 253 -5.37 12.27 24.39
N GLU A 254 -4.28 12.33 25.16
CA GLU A 254 -3.94 13.48 26.00
C GLU A 254 -3.20 14.56 25.19
N ALA A 255 -2.16 14.18 24.45
CA ALA A 255 -1.36 15.08 23.63
C ALA A 255 -0.60 14.35 22.52
N ILE A 256 -0.26 15.08 21.45
CA ILE A 256 0.74 14.67 20.45
C ILE A 256 1.86 15.72 20.46
N GLU A 257 3.09 15.30 20.75
CA GLU A 257 4.28 16.16 20.85
C GLU A 257 5.22 15.92 19.66
N GLY A 258 6.01 16.93 19.24
CA GLY A 258 6.98 16.79 18.15
C GLY A 258 6.41 16.95 16.73
N ILE A 259 5.20 17.50 16.60
CA ILE A 259 4.57 17.79 15.29
C ILE A 259 5.39 18.83 14.51
N GLU A 260 6.09 19.73 15.21
CA GLU A 260 6.93 20.78 14.64
C GLU A 260 8.09 20.24 13.78
N HIS A 261 8.44 18.96 13.90
CA HIS A 261 9.42 18.34 13.01
C HIS A 261 8.90 18.22 11.57
N PHE A 262 7.58 18.25 11.36
CA PHE A 262 6.93 18.00 10.09
C PHE A 262 6.26 19.25 9.50
N ASP A 263 6.35 19.41 8.18
CA ASP A 263 5.57 20.40 7.43
C ASP A 263 4.39 19.79 6.67
N LYS A 264 4.39 18.45 6.57
CA LYS A 264 3.42 17.70 5.78
C LYS A 264 3.20 16.32 6.39
N VAL A 265 1.95 15.85 6.38
CA VAL A 265 1.59 14.45 6.64
C VAL A 265 0.82 13.87 5.45
N ILE A 266 1.11 12.63 5.10
CA ILE A 266 0.47 11.91 4.00
C ILE A 266 0.04 10.55 4.51
N ASN A 267 -1.25 10.24 4.36
CA ASN A 267 -1.75 8.88 4.54
C ASN A 267 -1.91 8.20 3.18
N VAL A 268 -1.35 7.00 3.05
CA VAL A 268 -1.40 6.15 1.86
C VAL A 268 -2.11 4.85 2.25
N ASP A 269 -3.44 4.91 2.23
CA ASP A 269 -4.35 3.81 2.55
C ASP A 269 -4.81 3.05 1.28
N GLN A 270 -5.47 1.92 1.49
CA GLN A 270 -6.02 1.07 0.42
C GLN A 270 -7.34 1.60 -0.17
N SER A 271 -7.83 2.76 0.27
CA SER A 271 -9.05 3.33 -0.28
C SER A 271 -8.92 3.59 -1.79
N PRO A 272 -9.97 3.38 -2.59
CA PRO A 272 -9.90 3.61 -4.03
C PRO A 272 -9.48 5.05 -4.35
N ILE A 273 -8.58 5.24 -5.34
CA ILE A 273 -8.19 6.59 -5.80
C ILE A 273 -9.36 7.41 -6.38
N GLY A 274 -10.47 6.75 -6.70
CA GLY A 274 -11.72 7.37 -7.07
C GLY A 274 -12.84 6.34 -7.20
N ARG A 275 -14.09 6.80 -7.01
CA ARG A 275 -15.29 5.95 -7.05
C ARG A 275 -15.99 5.96 -8.42
N THR A 276 -15.40 6.64 -9.41
CA THR A 276 -16.00 6.80 -10.74
C THR A 276 -15.03 6.38 -11.84
N PRO A 277 -15.53 5.94 -13.01
CA PRO A 277 -14.68 5.61 -14.17
C PRO A 277 -13.85 6.78 -14.71
N ARG A 278 -14.19 8.02 -14.34
CA ARG A 278 -13.43 9.23 -14.71
C ARG A 278 -12.09 9.35 -13.99
N SER A 279 -11.98 8.73 -12.81
CA SER A 279 -10.73 8.67 -12.07
C SER A 279 -9.88 7.55 -12.66
N ASN A 280 -8.61 7.83 -12.94
CA ASN A 280 -7.66 6.87 -13.47
C ASN A 280 -6.23 7.28 -13.08
N PRO A 281 -5.22 6.42 -13.29
CA PRO A 281 -3.82 6.75 -12.96
C PRO A 281 -3.35 8.08 -13.57
N ALA A 282 -3.74 8.38 -14.82
CA ALA A 282 -3.33 9.62 -15.47
C ALA A 282 -3.94 10.88 -14.85
N THR A 283 -5.22 10.85 -14.46
CA THR A 283 -5.84 12.00 -13.79
C THR A 283 -5.33 12.18 -12.38
N TYR A 284 -5.14 11.08 -11.63
CA TYR A 284 -4.74 11.13 -10.23
C TYR A 284 -3.29 11.63 -10.05
N THR A 285 -2.36 11.13 -10.87
CA THR A 285 -0.94 11.56 -10.84
C THR A 285 -0.70 12.93 -11.46
N GLY A 286 -1.74 13.55 -12.06
CA GLY A 286 -1.63 14.79 -12.80
C GLY A 286 -0.94 14.66 -14.16
N LEU A 287 -0.72 13.44 -14.67
CA LEU A 287 -0.20 13.18 -16.03
C LEU A 287 -1.13 13.66 -17.13
N PHE A 288 -2.44 13.67 -16.88
CA PHE A 288 -3.43 13.96 -17.91
C PHE A 288 -3.36 15.40 -18.41
N THR A 289 -2.97 16.37 -17.58
CA THR A 289 -2.82 17.77 -17.98
C THR A 289 -1.73 17.99 -19.03
N PRO A 290 -0.46 17.62 -18.79
CA PRO A 290 0.59 17.80 -19.80
C PRO A 290 0.33 16.97 -21.07
N ILE A 291 -0.35 15.82 -20.98
CA ILE A 291 -0.78 15.06 -22.18
C ILE A 291 -1.78 15.87 -23.02
N ARG A 292 -2.77 16.53 -22.38
CA ARG A 292 -3.74 17.37 -23.10
C ARG A 292 -3.10 18.62 -23.70
N GLU A 293 -2.15 19.22 -23.01
CA GLU A 293 -1.36 20.35 -23.52
C GLU A 293 -0.58 19.93 -24.77
N LEU A 294 0.12 18.79 -24.71
CA LEU A 294 0.82 18.21 -25.86
C LEU A 294 -0.12 17.99 -27.06
N MET A 295 -1.31 17.42 -26.84
CA MET A 295 -2.28 17.20 -27.92
C MET A 295 -2.80 18.49 -28.54
N ALA A 296 -2.93 19.57 -27.76
CA ALA A 296 -3.33 20.89 -28.25
C ALA A 296 -2.24 21.59 -29.08
N GLU A 297 -0.99 21.18 -28.93
CA GLU A 297 0.13 21.72 -29.71
C GLU A 297 0.31 21.07 -31.09
N VAL A 298 -0.37 19.95 -31.35
CA VAL A 298 -0.33 19.26 -32.65
C VAL A 298 -0.86 20.19 -33.76
N PRO A 299 -0.23 20.26 -34.96
CA PRO A 299 -0.66 21.17 -36.03
C PRO A 299 -2.15 21.09 -36.38
N THR A 300 -2.70 19.87 -36.51
CA THR A 300 -4.13 19.66 -36.79
C THR A 300 -5.04 20.17 -35.68
N ALA A 301 -4.59 20.16 -34.41
CA ALA A 301 -5.33 20.75 -33.30
C ALA A 301 -5.32 22.28 -33.36
N ARG A 302 -4.14 22.87 -33.65
CA ARG A 302 -3.97 24.33 -33.78
C ARG A 302 -4.79 24.90 -34.94
N GLU A 303 -4.77 24.24 -36.10
CA GLU A 303 -5.58 24.63 -37.27
C GLU A 303 -7.08 24.62 -36.98
N ARG A 304 -7.55 23.67 -36.17
CA ARG A 304 -8.96 23.55 -35.75
C ARG A 304 -9.31 24.42 -34.53
N GLY A 305 -8.36 25.18 -33.98
CA GLY A 305 -8.56 25.99 -32.77
C GLY A 305 -8.81 25.19 -31.50
N TYR A 306 -8.34 23.94 -31.42
CA TYR A 306 -8.54 23.07 -30.27
C TYR A 306 -7.54 23.36 -29.15
N GLY A 307 -8.05 23.86 -28.02
CA GLY A 307 -7.26 23.98 -26.79
C GLY A 307 -7.24 22.69 -25.95
N PRO A 308 -6.51 22.67 -24.82
CA PRO A 308 -6.41 21.50 -23.92
C PRO A 308 -7.75 21.00 -23.36
N GLY A 309 -8.77 21.87 -23.33
CA GLY A 309 -10.14 21.52 -22.94
C GLY A 309 -10.82 20.54 -23.90
N ARG A 310 -10.55 20.61 -25.21
CA ARG A 310 -11.08 19.67 -26.22
C ARG A 310 -10.65 18.23 -25.91
N PHE A 311 -9.45 18.08 -25.38
CA PHE A 311 -8.84 16.79 -25.06
C PHE A 311 -9.18 16.30 -23.64
N SER A 312 -10.05 16.97 -22.90
CA SER A 312 -10.52 16.51 -21.59
C SER A 312 -11.84 15.76 -21.73
N PHE A 313 -11.89 14.50 -21.27
CA PHE A 313 -13.15 13.74 -21.21
C PHE A 313 -14.09 14.23 -20.09
N ASN A 314 -13.63 15.10 -19.19
CA ASN A 314 -14.41 15.61 -18.06
C ASN A 314 -15.27 16.84 -18.42
N VAL A 315 -15.05 17.47 -19.57
CA VAL A 315 -15.74 18.70 -19.98
C VAL A 315 -16.42 18.52 -21.34
N ALA A 316 -17.52 19.24 -21.54
CA ALA A 316 -18.22 19.26 -22.83
C ALA A 316 -17.31 19.84 -23.93
N GLY A 317 -17.49 19.35 -25.16
CA GLY A 317 -16.75 19.81 -26.34
C GLY A 317 -16.16 18.65 -27.14
N GLY A 318 -15.15 17.96 -26.59
CA GLY A 318 -14.49 16.84 -27.29
C GLY A 318 -14.82 15.45 -26.77
N ARG A 319 -15.43 15.34 -25.59
CA ARG A 319 -15.86 14.05 -25.02
C ARG A 319 -17.02 13.44 -25.80
N CYS A 320 -17.26 12.16 -25.58
CA CYS A 320 -18.48 11.49 -26.05
C CYS A 320 -19.67 11.92 -25.17
N GLU A 321 -20.67 12.58 -25.75
CA GLU A 321 -21.84 13.05 -25.00
C GLU A 321 -22.78 11.91 -24.58
N ALA A 322 -22.81 10.78 -25.30
CA ALA A 322 -23.68 9.65 -24.93
C ALA A 322 -23.34 9.03 -23.56
N CYS A 323 -22.05 8.92 -23.22
CA CYS A 323 -21.58 8.45 -21.91
C CYS A 323 -21.02 9.58 -21.05
N GLN A 324 -21.20 10.84 -21.45
CA GLN A 324 -20.66 12.01 -20.76
C GLN A 324 -19.14 11.93 -20.46
N GLY A 325 -18.38 11.22 -21.30
CA GLY A 325 -16.94 11.00 -21.18
C GLY A 325 -16.50 9.80 -20.33
N ASP A 326 -17.43 9.03 -19.74
CA ASP A 326 -17.07 7.88 -18.89
C ASP A 326 -16.51 6.71 -19.72
N GLY A 327 -16.98 6.58 -20.97
CA GLY A 327 -16.66 5.47 -21.88
C GLY A 327 -17.40 4.18 -21.55
N MET A 328 -18.10 4.15 -20.42
CA MET A 328 -18.92 3.04 -19.95
C MET A 328 -20.31 3.57 -19.62
N VAL A 329 -21.30 2.70 -19.61
CA VAL A 329 -22.65 2.94 -19.09
C VAL A 329 -22.88 1.98 -17.92
N LYS A 330 -23.40 2.48 -16.81
CA LYS A 330 -23.74 1.67 -15.65
C LYS A 330 -25.09 1.00 -15.88
N VAL A 331 -25.13 -0.32 -15.79
CA VAL A 331 -26.34 -1.13 -15.85
C VAL A 331 -26.68 -1.57 -14.44
N GLU A 332 -27.83 -1.11 -13.94
CA GLU A 332 -28.31 -1.47 -12.61
C GLU A 332 -28.87 -2.89 -12.59
N MET A 333 -28.41 -3.68 -11.63
CA MET A 333 -28.82 -5.07 -11.46
C MET A 333 -29.53 -5.22 -10.11
N HIS A 334 -30.69 -5.88 -10.09
CA HIS A 334 -31.55 -5.88 -8.89
C HIS A 334 -31.00 -6.75 -7.75
N PHE A 335 -30.25 -7.81 -8.07
CA PHE A 335 -29.76 -8.82 -7.11
C PHE A 335 -28.27 -9.12 -7.26
N LEU A 336 -27.61 -8.51 -8.24
CA LEU A 336 -26.18 -8.66 -8.50
C LEU A 336 -25.53 -7.27 -8.41
N PRO A 337 -24.22 -7.20 -8.17
CA PRO A 337 -23.50 -5.93 -8.29
C PRO A 337 -23.72 -5.29 -9.66
N ASP A 338 -23.84 -3.98 -9.68
CA ASP A 338 -24.00 -3.21 -10.92
C ASP A 338 -22.84 -3.49 -11.89
N VAL A 339 -23.16 -3.54 -13.18
CA VAL A 339 -22.17 -3.87 -14.22
C VAL A 339 -21.93 -2.65 -15.09
N TYR A 340 -20.66 -2.40 -15.41
CA TYR A 340 -20.27 -1.36 -16.37
C TYR A 340 -20.07 -2.00 -17.74
N VAL A 341 -20.83 -1.53 -18.73
CA VAL A 341 -20.69 -1.96 -20.13
C VAL A 341 -20.05 -0.86 -20.97
N PRO A 342 -19.19 -1.19 -21.95
CA PRO A 342 -18.65 -0.19 -22.87
C PRO A 342 -19.76 0.61 -23.56
N CYS A 343 -19.55 1.91 -23.72
CA CYS A 343 -20.52 2.77 -24.41
C CYS A 343 -20.61 2.41 -25.90
N ASP A 344 -21.82 2.14 -26.40
CA ASP A 344 -22.06 1.74 -27.79
C ASP A 344 -21.67 2.81 -28.83
N VAL A 345 -21.64 4.09 -28.43
CA VAL A 345 -21.36 5.22 -29.35
C VAL A 345 -19.86 5.44 -29.55
N CYS A 346 -19.07 5.42 -28.47
CA CYS A 346 -17.63 5.65 -28.55
C CYS A 346 -16.80 4.37 -28.41
N ALA A 347 -17.43 3.21 -28.21
CA ALA A 347 -16.78 1.93 -27.97
C ALA A 347 -15.70 2.00 -26.87
N GLY A 348 -15.97 2.74 -25.79
CA GLY A 348 -15.02 2.94 -24.69
C GLY A 348 -13.96 4.03 -24.91
N MET A 349 -13.91 4.68 -26.08
CA MET A 349 -12.87 5.68 -26.39
C MET A 349 -13.04 7.01 -25.64
N ARG A 350 -14.21 7.27 -25.01
CA ARG A 350 -14.53 8.48 -24.22
C ARG A 350 -14.62 9.81 -24.98
N TYR A 351 -14.25 9.86 -26.26
CA TYR A 351 -14.24 11.07 -27.09
C TYR A 351 -15.13 10.95 -28.33
N ASN A 352 -15.50 12.09 -28.91
CA ASN A 352 -16.15 12.14 -30.21
C ASN A 352 -15.15 11.94 -31.35
N ARG A 353 -15.68 11.65 -32.54
CA ARG A 353 -14.89 11.30 -33.73
C ARG A 353 -13.91 12.40 -34.12
N GLU A 354 -14.34 13.65 -34.09
CA GLU A 354 -13.53 14.80 -34.54
C GLU A 354 -12.32 15.03 -33.64
N THR A 355 -12.44 14.71 -32.34
CA THR A 355 -11.31 14.80 -31.39
C THR A 355 -10.31 13.67 -31.61
N LEU A 356 -10.77 12.47 -31.99
CA LEU A 356 -9.93 11.31 -32.24
C LEU A 356 -9.14 11.37 -33.56
N GLU A 357 -9.44 12.35 -34.43
CA GLU A 357 -8.67 12.61 -35.66
C GLU A 357 -7.34 13.34 -35.40
N VAL A 358 -7.16 13.96 -34.23
CA VAL A 358 -5.88 14.60 -33.87
C VAL A 358 -4.91 13.53 -33.41
N LEU A 359 -3.77 13.42 -34.11
CA LEU A 359 -2.76 12.39 -33.87
C LEU A 359 -1.42 12.99 -33.45
N TYR A 360 -0.89 12.56 -32.32
CA TYR A 360 0.51 12.77 -31.94
C TYR A 360 1.29 11.49 -32.21
N LYS A 361 2.35 11.56 -33.04
CA LYS A 361 3.14 10.40 -33.49
C LYS A 361 2.26 9.19 -33.92
N GLY A 362 1.20 9.47 -34.66
CA GLY A 362 0.27 8.45 -35.18
C GLY A 362 -0.74 7.87 -34.18
N LYS A 363 -0.83 8.40 -32.94
CA LYS A 363 -1.83 7.99 -31.95
C LYS A 363 -2.72 9.15 -31.52
N ASN A 364 -4.02 8.90 -31.38
CA ASN A 364 -4.94 9.85 -30.77
C ASN A 364 -4.92 9.78 -29.23
N ILE A 365 -5.62 10.70 -28.57
CA ILE A 365 -5.61 10.78 -27.10
C ILE A 365 -6.16 9.52 -26.41
N ALA A 366 -7.21 8.89 -26.97
CA ALA A 366 -7.76 7.66 -26.39
C ALA A 366 -6.77 6.50 -26.50
N GLN A 367 -6.07 6.39 -27.62
CA GLN A 367 -5.00 5.40 -27.82
C GLN A 367 -3.80 5.64 -26.90
N ILE A 368 -3.42 6.89 -26.65
CA ILE A 368 -2.37 7.24 -25.67
C ILE A 368 -2.80 6.82 -24.25
N LEU A 369 -4.03 7.12 -23.86
CA LEU A 369 -4.56 6.69 -22.56
C LEU A 369 -4.70 5.18 -22.42
N ASN A 370 -4.77 4.43 -23.52
CA ASN A 370 -4.84 2.97 -23.51
C ASN A 370 -3.45 2.29 -23.51
N LEU A 371 -2.35 3.06 -23.56
CA LEU A 371 -1.00 2.53 -23.37
C LEU A 371 -0.79 2.13 -21.91
N THR A 372 0.02 1.09 -21.71
CA THR A 372 0.59 0.77 -20.39
C THR A 372 1.55 1.87 -19.96
N VAL A 373 1.86 1.98 -18.67
CA VAL A 373 2.84 2.96 -18.16
C VAL A 373 4.19 2.81 -18.87
N GLU A 374 4.67 1.57 -19.03
CA GLU A 374 5.91 1.25 -19.74
C GLU A 374 5.89 1.74 -21.20
N ALA A 375 4.86 1.37 -21.97
CA ALA A 375 4.73 1.78 -23.36
C ALA A 375 4.53 3.30 -23.48
N ALA A 376 3.83 3.93 -22.53
CA ALA A 376 3.67 5.37 -22.50
C ALA A 376 4.99 6.09 -22.20
N TYR A 377 5.84 5.53 -21.33
CA TYR A 377 7.16 6.09 -21.04
C TYR A 377 8.02 6.10 -22.30
N GLU A 378 8.12 4.97 -22.99
CA GLU A 378 8.88 4.89 -24.25
C GLU A 378 8.34 5.86 -25.32
N PHE A 379 7.02 6.03 -25.40
CA PHE A 379 6.35 6.88 -26.38
C PHE A 379 6.49 8.40 -26.09
N LEU A 380 6.45 8.78 -24.80
CA LEU A 380 6.37 10.18 -24.33
C LEU A 380 7.65 10.68 -23.62
N GLN A 381 8.71 9.87 -23.50
CA GLN A 381 9.98 10.24 -22.84
C GLN A 381 10.61 11.53 -23.36
N ALA A 382 10.33 11.90 -24.62
CA ALA A 382 10.79 13.16 -25.21
C ALA A 382 10.21 14.41 -24.54
N VAL A 383 9.16 14.27 -23.72
CA VAL A 383 8.53 15.36 -22.95
C VAL A 383 8.93 15.19 -21.47
N PRO A 384 9.91 15.95 -20.95
CA PRO A 384 10.51 15.68 -19.64
C PRO A 384 9.51 15.72 -18.46
N THR A 385 8.51 16.58 -18.53
CA THR A 385 7.47 16.71 -17.49
C THR A 385 6.59 15.46 -17.40
N ILE A 386 6.29 14.83 -18.52
CA ILE A 386 5.55 13.57 -18.61
C ILE A 386 6.45 12.41 -18.20
N ALA A 387 7.67 12.36 -18.74
CA ALA A 387 8.64 11.30 -18.49
C ALA A 387 8.92 11.11 -16.99
N ARG A 388 9.14 12.20 -16.24
CA ARG A 388 9.37 12.14 -14.79
C ARG A 388 8.21 11.51 -14.01
N LYS A 389 6.97 11.84 -14.38
CA LYS A 389 5.76 11.28 -13.72
C LYS A 389 5.48 9.83 -14.12
N LEU A 390 5.83 9.44 -15.33
CA LEU A 390 5.76 8.04 -15.75
C LEU A 390 6.84 7.21 -15.06
N GLN A 391 8.04 7.77 -14.85
CA GLN A 391 9.10 7.11 -14.10
C GLN A 391 8.65 6.77 -12.68
N THR A 392 7.98 7.68 -11.96
CA THR A 392 7.51 7.38 -10.60
C THR A 392 6.49 6.25 -10.55
N LEU A 393 5.68 6.06 -11.60
CA LEU A 393 4.78 4.90 -11.71
C LEU A 393 5.55 3.60 -12.00
N LEU A 394 6.63 3.65 -12.79
CA LEU A 394 7.51 2.50 -13.02
C LEU A 394 8.26 2.10 -11.75
N ASP A 395 8.76 3.07 -10.99
CA ASP A 395 9.54 2.85 -9.78
C ASP A 395 8.73 2.17 -8.68
N VAL A 396 7.39 2.37 -8.65
CA VAL A 396 6.48 1.66 -7.74
C VAL A 396 5.92 0.36 -8.31
N GLY A 397 6.39 -0.10 -9.48
CA GLY A 397 6.02 -1.39 -10.06
C GLY A 397 4.72 -1.41 -10.87
N LEU A 398 4.21 -0.25 -11.29
CA LEU A 398 2.96 -0.13 -12.05
C LEU A 398 3.20 -0.08 -13.57
N SER A 399 4.23 -0.75 -14.08
CA SER A 399 4.59 -0.76 -15.51
C SER A 399 3.46 -1.24 -16.42
N TYR A 400 2.62 -2.14 -15.92
CA TYR A 400 1.64 -2.90 -16.68
C TYR A 400 0.23 -2.26 -16.72
N ILE A 401 -0.09 -1.34 -15.82
CA ILE A 401 -1.41 -0.71 -15.80
C ILE A 401 -1.55 0.30 -16.94
N LYS A 402 -2.77 0.51 -17.42
CA LYS A 402 -3.02 1.51 -18.47
C LYS A 402 -3.26 2.89 -17.86
N LEU A 403 -2.79 3.94 -18.53
CA LEU A 403 -2.94 5.33 -18.08
C LEU A 403 -4.39 5.73 -17.81
N GLY A 404 -5.31 5.30 -18.68
CA GLY A 404 -6.74 5.59 -18.63
C GLY A 404 -7.60 4.51 -17.95
N GLN A 405 -6.98 3.47 -17.35
CA GLN A 405 -7.68 2.40 -16.65
C GLN A 405 -8.57 2.99 -15.54
N ALA A 406 -9.83 2.56 -15.50
CA ALA A 406 -10.78 3.10 -14.53
C ALA A 406 -10.33 2.77 -13.10
N ALA A 407 -10.37 3.75 -12.19
CA ALA A 407 -10.02 3.59 -10.79
C ALA A 407 -10.83 2.48 -10.10
N THR A 408 -12.07 2.27 -10.52
CA THR A 408 -12.96 1.20 -10.02
C THR A 408 -12.51 -0.21 -10.38
N THR A 409 -11.53 -0.34 -11.29
CA THR A 409 -10.96 -1.62 -11.72
C THR A 409 -9.54 -1.83 -11.21
N LEU A 410 -9.00 -0.90 -10.42
CA LEU A 410 -7.69 -1.07 -9.78
C LEU A 410 -7.86 -1.90 -8.50
N SER A 411 -6.88 -2.75 -8.21
CA SER A 411 -6.79 -3.40 -6.89
C SER A 411 -6.45 -2.37 -5.80
N GLY A 412 -6.65 -2.75 -4.53
CA GLY A 412 -6.26 -1.90 -3.39
C GLY A 412 -4.78 -1.54 -3.41
N GLY A 413 -3.90 -2.54 -3.63
CA GLY A 413 -2.46 -2.33 -3.76
C GLY A 413 -2.06 -1.50 -4.99
N GLU A 414 -2.78 -1.61 -6.11
CA GLU A 414 -2.55 -0.72 -7.28
C GLU A 414 -2.93 0.72 -6.95
N ALA A 415 -4.09 0.94 -6.34
CA ALA A 415 -4.55 2.27 -5.92
C ALA A 415 -3.56 2.93 -4.96
N GLN A 416 -3.06 2.17 -3.98
CA GLN A 416 -2.06 2.63 -3.02
C GLN A 416 -0.74 3.02 -3.70
N ARG A 417 -0.23 2.20 -4.63
CA ARG A 417 0.97 2.52 -5.40
C ARG A 417 0.80 3.74 -6.30
N VAL A 418 -0.39 3.97 -6.87
CA VAL A 418 -0.68 5.21 -7.63
C VAL A 418 -0.62 6.45 -6.72
N LYS A 419 -1.12 6.35 -5.48
CA LYS A 419 -0.99 7.42 -4.48
C LYS A 419 0.47 7.70 -4.13
N LEU A 420 1.25 6.65 -3.89
CA LEU A 420 2.68 6.76 -3.61
C LEU A 420 3.43 7.42 -4.77
N ALA A 421 3.15 7.01 -6.02
CA ALA A 421 3.76 7.59 -7.22
C ALA A 421 3.46 9.10 -7.39
N LEU A 422 2.28 9.56 -6.99
CA LEU A 422 1.94 10.99 -6.97
C LEU A 422 2.84 11.73 -5.99
N GLU A 423 3.06 11.19 -4.79
CA GLU A 423 3.87 11.85 -3.76
C GLU A 423 5.35 11.86 -4.10
N LEU A 424 5.88 10.77 -4.68
CA LEU A 424 7.25 10.72 -5.21
C LEU A 424 7.48 11.75 -6.34
N SER A 425 6.41 12.14 -7.05
CA SER A 425 6.52 13.15 -8.12
C SER A 425 6.62 14.59 -7.58
N LYS A 426 6.35 14.81 -6.30
CA LYS A 426 6.41 16.12 -5.65
C LYS A 426 7.82 16.39 -5.12
N ARG A 427 8.13 17.67 -4.92
CA ARG A 427 9.42 18.06 -4.34
C ARG A 427 9.44 17.71 -2.86
N ASP A 428 10.48 17.01 -2.45
CA ASP A 428 10.70 16.60 -1.08
C ASP A 428 11.19 17.78 -0.21
N THR A 429 10.71 17.83 1.03
CA THR A 429 11.12 18.77 2.08
C THR A 429 12.07 18.14 3.09
N GLY A 430 12.17 16.81 3.11
CA GLY A 430 12.85 16.04 4.16
C GLY A 430 12.16 16.15 5.53
N ARG A 431 10.93 16.67 5.57
CA ARG A 431 10.13 16.93 6.77
C ARG A 431 8.69 16.46 6.59
N THR A 432 8.50 15.42 5.78
CA THR A 432 7.19 14.81 5.56
C THR A 432 7.04 13.54 6.42
N LEU A 433 5.88 13.39 7.05
CA LEU A 433 5.45 12.15 7.70
C LEU A 433 4.60 11.33 6.72
N TYR A 434 5.10 10.17 6.31
CA TYR A 434 4.35 9.20 5.51
C TYR A 434 3.77 8.13 6.43
N ILE A 435 2.46 7.91 6.33
CA ILE A 435 1.74 6.83 7.02
C ILE A 435 1.20 5.89 5.96
N LEU A 436 1.54 4.60 6.06
CA LEU A 436 1.11 3.57 5.13
C LEU A 436 0.43 2.44 5.90
N ASP A 437 -0.77 2.06 5.48
CA ASP A 437 -1.53 0.97 6.07
C ASP A 437 -1.45 -0.28 5.18
N GLU A 438 -0.79 -1.31 5.69
CA GLU A 438 -0.57 -2.62 5.06
C GLU A 438 -0.19 -2.53 3.56
N PRO A 439 0.90 -1.80 3.22
CA PRO A 439 1.26 -1.53 1.82
C PRO A 439 1.71 -2.76 1.02
N THR A 440 1.89 -3.91 1.66
CA THR A 440 2.20 -5.18 0.97
C THR A 440 0.98 -6.03 0.65
N THR A 441 -0.23 -5.56 0.98
CA THR A 441 -1.47 -6.26 0.61
C THR A 441 -1.54 -6.47 -0.90
N GLY A 442 -1.68 -7.73 -1.32
CA GLY A 442 -1.70 -8.13 -2.72
C GLY A 442 -0.41 -7.91 -3.50
N LEU A 443 0.74 -7.87 -2.82
CA LEU A 443 2.04 -7.79 -3.45
C LEU A 443 2.78 -9.13 -3.39
N HIS A 444 3.31 -9.54 -4.54
CA HIS A 444 4.28 -10.63 -4.62
C HIS A 444 5.63 -10.19 -4.02
N PHE A 445 6.47 -11.14 -3.57
CA PHE A 445 7.77 -10.88 -2.93
C PHE A 445 8.66 -9.89 -3.72
N ALA A 446 8.70 -10.01 -5.04
CA ALA A 446 9.47 -9.11 -5.90
C ALA A 446 8.95 -7.67 -5.92
N ASP A 447 7.63 -7.49 -5.79
CA ASP A 447 7.00 -6.17 -5.71
C ASP A 447 7.23 -5.55 -4.32
N ILE A 448 7.26 -6.37 -3.26
CA ILE A 448 7.63 -5.93 -1.91
C ILE A 448 9.07 -5.38 -1.90
N ASP A 449 10.02 -6.08 -2.55
CA ASP A 449 11.41 -5.58 -2.67
C ASP A 449 11.47 -4.22 -3.38
N LEU A 450 10.69 -4.03 -4.44
CA LEU A 450 10.61 -2.75 -5.15
C LEU A 450 10.00 -1.65 -4.28
N LEU A 451 8.90 -1.94 -3.59
CA LEU A 451 8.28 -1.03 -2.64
C LEU A 451 9.26 -0.60 -1.53
N LEU A 452 9.98 -1.55 -0.94
CA LEU A 452 10.96 -1.28 0.11
C LEU A 452 12.09 -0.37 -0.38
N LYS A 453 12.55 -0.54 -1.62
CA LYS A 453 13.54 0.38 -2.23
C LYS A 453 13.01 1.81 -2.29
N VAL A 454 11.75 2.00 -2.67
CA VAL A 454 11.09 3.30 -2.71
C VAL A 454 10.94 3.90 -1.32
N LEU A 455 10.50 3.11 -0.33
CA LEU A 455 10.36 3.57 1.06
C LEU A 455 11.72 3.96 1.66
N HIS A 456 12.77 3.17 1.43
CA HIS A 456 14.11 3.53 1.86
C HIS A 456 14.62 4.82 1.21
N GLN A 457 14.35 5.05 -0.08
CA GLN A 457 14.70 6.31 -0.74
C GLN A 457 13.98 7.52 -0.11
N LEU A 458 12.70 7.39 0.21
CA LEU A 458 11.94 8.43 0.90
C LEU A 458 12.50 8.74 2.30
N ARG A 459 12.87 7.70 3.06
CA ARG A 459 13.53 7.84 4.36
C ARG A 459 14.89 8.52 4.22
N ASP A 460 15.71 8.06 3.28
CA ASP A 460 17.07 8.57 3.07
C ASP A 460 17.09 10.03 2.60
N ALA A 461 15.98 10.53 2.05
CA ALA A 461 15.75 11.94 1.77
C ALA A 461 15.43 12.80 3.01
N GLY A 462 15.32 12.18 4.19
CA GLY A 462 15.09 12.82 5.49
C GLY A 462 13.68 12.65 6.06
N ASN A 463 12.77 12.01 5.33
CA ASN A 463 11.38 11.85 5.78
C ASN A 463 11.22 10.77 6.84
N THR A 464 10.12 10.84 7.58
CA THR A 464 9.70 9.80 8.52
C THR A 464 8.64 8.94 7.86
N ILE A 465 8.78 7.63 8.00
CA ILE A 465 7.83 6.68 7.44
C ILE A 465 7.31 5.80 8.57
N VAL A 466 6.00 5.76 8.74
CA VAL A 466 5.29 4.89 9.68
C VAL A 466 4.45 3.91 8.89
N VAL A 467 4.72 2.62 9.04
CA VAL A 467 4.04 1.55 8.31
C VAL A 467 3.33 0.64 9.30
N ILE A 468 2.05 0.37 9.08
CA ILE A 468 1.34 -0.73 9.74
C ILE A 468 1.56 -1.98 8.89
N GLU A 469 2.18 -3.01 9.43
CA GLU A 469 2.45 -4.23 8.67
C GLU A 469 2.38 -5.51 9.50
N HIS A 470 2.11 -6.58 8.78
CA HIS A 470 2.14 -7.96 9.24
C HIS A 470 3.17 -8.79 8.47
N ASN A 471 3.58 -8.33 7.29
CA ASN A 471 4.55 -9.02 6.45
C ASN A 471 5.96 -8.94 7.07
N LEU A 472 6.53 -10.10 7.37
CA LEU A 472 7.83 -10.19 8.04
C LEU A 472 8.99 -9.66 7.19
N ASP A 473 8.88 -9.66 5.85
CA ASP A 473 9.91 -9.08 4.98
C ASP A 473 9.99 -7.56 5.12
N VAL A 474 8.86 -6.88 5.36
CA VAL A 474 8.88 -5.44 5.68
C VAL A 474 9.42 -5.23 7.08
N ILE A 475 8.89 -5.97 8.06
CA ILE A 475 9.22 -5.82 9.48
C ILE A 475 10.72 -5.99 9.72
N LYS A 476 11.37 -7.00 9.10
CA LYS A 476 12.81 -7.24 9.28
C LYS A 476 13.69 -6.13 8.68
N THR A 477 13.18 -5.38 7.70
CA THR A 477 13.89 -4.26 7.07
C THR A 477 13.72 -2.93 7.78
N ALA A 478 12.75 -2.82 8.70
CA ALA A 478 12.48 -1.58 9.42
C ALA A 478 13.61 -1.12 10.34
N ASP A 479 13.77 0.18 10.52
CA ASP A 479 14.78 0.72 11.44
C ASP A 479 14.31 0.61 12.90
N TRP A 480 12.99 0.77 13.11
CA TRP A 480 12.35 0.75 14.43
C TRP A 480 11.01 0.02 14.38
N LEU A 481 10.68 -0.68 15.45
CA LEU A 481 9.42 -1.39 15.63
C LEU A 481 8.69 -0.91 16.87
N ILE A 482 7.36 -0.87 16.76
CA ILE A 482 6.43 -0.72 17.88
C ILE A 482 5.50 -1.94 17.84
N ASP A 483 5.61 -2.84 18.81
CA ASP A 483 4.82 -4.07 18.85
C ASP A 483 3.60 -3.92 19.77
N MET A 484 2.40 -4.09 19.21
CA MET A 484 1.12 -3.91 19.88
C MET A 484 0.51 -5.26 20.28
N GLY A 485 -0.05 -5.36 21.48
CA GLY A 485 -0.71 -6.59 21.93
C GLY A 485 -1.09 -6.56 23.41
N PRO A 486 -0.99 -7.70 24.13
CA PRO A 486 -0.52 -9.03 23.68
C PRO A 486 -1.50 -9.77 22.76
N GLU A 487 -2.78 -9.43 22.84
CA GLU A 487 -3.85 -10.06 22.07
C GLU A 487 -4.66 -9.02 21.29
N GLY A 488 -5.70 -9.46 20.57
CA GLY A 488 -6.67 -8.57 19.93
C GLY A 488 -7.81 -8.17 20.87
N GLY A 489 -8.53 -7.08 20.54
CA GLY A 489 -9.74 -6.66 21.25
C GLY A 489 -9.44 -6.20 22.68
N SER A 490 -10.24 -6.63 23.65
CA SER A 490 -10.04 -6.25 25.07
C SER A 490 -8.73 -6.79 25.67
N GLY A 491 -8.17 -7.85 25.09
CA GLY A 491 -6.87 -8.39 25.46
C GLY A 491 -5.68 -7.58 24.92
N GLY A 492 -5.91 -6.65 23.99
CA GLY A 492 -4.90 -5.82 23.35
C GLY A 492 -4.76 -4.42 23.93
N GLY A 493 -4.35 -3.48 23.07
CA GLY A 493 -4.33 -2.05 23.36
C GLY A 493 -3.13 -1.58 24.19
N THR A 494 -2.06 -2.37 24.27
CA THR A 494 -0.82 -2.00 24.96
C THR A 494 0.39 -2.19 24.05
N VAL A 495 1.43 -1.39 24.29
CA VAL A 495 2.74 -1.57 23.65
C VAL A 495 3.50 -2.63 24.43
N LEU A 496 3.83 -3.74 23.78
CA LEU A 496 4.62 -4.82 24.36
C LEU A 496 6.10 -4.47 24.43
N GLY A 497 6.60 -3.83 23.37
CA GLY A 497 7.97 -3.37 23.27
C GLY A 497 8.19 -2.42 22.10
N VAL A 498 9.27 -1.67 22.21
CA VAL A 498 9.77 -0.77 21.17
C VAL A 498 11.26 -0.99 21.00
N GLY A 499 11.76 -0.88 19.78
CA GLY A 499 13.19 -1.09 19.52
C GLY A 499 13.48 -1.49 18.09
N THR A 500 14.72 -1.90 17.83
CA THR A 500 15.08 -2.51 16.55
C THR A 500 14.38 -3.87 16.38
N PRO A 501 14.24 -4.38 15.14
CA PRO A 501 13.82 -5.75 14.87
C PRO A 501 14.48 -6.82 15.75
N GLU A 502 15.80 -6.73 15.97
CA GLU A 502 16.54 -7.65 16.84
C GLU A 502 16.10 -7.57 18.30
N ALA A 503 15.77 -6.37 18.80
CA ALA A 503 15.32 -6.18 20.17
C ALA A 503 13.91 -6.75 20.39
N ILE A 504 13.00 -6.56 19.42
CA ILE A 504 11.67 -7.17 19.46
C ILE A 504 11.76 -8.69 19.30
N ALA A 505 12.64 -9.21 18.45
CA ALA A 505 12.88 -10.64 18.30
C ALA A 505 13.35 -11.31 19.61
N ALA A 506 14.11 -10.59 20.44
CA ALA A 506 14.54 -11.06 21.75
C ALA A 506 13.49 -10.90 22.85
N LEU A 507 12.39 -10.18 22.62
CA LEU A 507 11.40 -9.84 23.64
C LEU A 507 10.48 -11.03 23.96
N PRO A 508 10.50 -11.56 25.21
CA PRO A 508 9.61 -12.65 25.60
C PRO A 508 8.15 -12.19 25.59
N GLY A 509 7.28 -12.97 24.97
CA GLY A 509 5.83 -12.67 24.91
C GLY A 509 5.38 -11.83 23.72
N SER A 510 6.31 -11.31 22.92
CA SER A 510 5.99 -10.75 21.60
C SER A 510 5.70 -11.86 20.59
N HIS A 511 4.47 -11.90 20.06
CA HIS A 511 4.15 -12.80 18.95
C HIS A 511 4.97 -12.42 17.72
N THR A 512 5.06 -11.13 17.39
CA THR A 512 5.89 -10.61 16.29
C THR A 512 7.34 -11.06 16.43
N GLY A 513 7.95 -10.86 17.60
CA GLY A 513 9.33 -11.24 17.89
C GLY A 513 9.61 -12.73 17.69
N LYS A 514 8.69 -13.60 18.12
CA LYS A 514 8.80 -15.06 17.96
C LYS A 514 8.92 -15.49 16.49
N TYR A 515 8.15 -14.87 15.59
CA TYR A 515 8.20 -15.18 14.16
C TYR A 515 9.38 -14.49 13.47
N LEU A 516 9.65 -13.25 13.84
CA LEU A 516 10.74 -12.43 13.30
C LEU A 516 12.12 -13.03 13.57
N ALA A 517 12.33 -13.67 14.73
CA ALA A 517 13.60 -14.30 15.11
C ALA A 517 14.07 -15.40 14.13
N ARG A 518 13.18 -15.95 13.29
CA ARG A 518 13.54 -16.98 12.29
C ARG A 518 14.18 -16.39 11.02
N LEU A 519 14.05 -15.09 10.82
CA LEU A 519 14.44 -14.39 9.59
C LEU A 519 15.62 -13.44 9.77
N LEU A 520 16.03 -13.18 11.02
CA LEU A 520 17.13 -12.28 11.39
C LEU A 520 18.48 -13.00 11.53
#